data_AF-A0A183HUD4-F1
#
_entry.id   AF-A0A183HUD4-F1
#
_cell.length_a   1.000
_cell.length_b   1.000
_cell.length_c   1.000
_cell.angle_alpha   90.00
_cell.angle_beta   90.00
_cell.angle_gamma   90.00
#
_symmetry.space_group_name_H-M   'P 1'
#
loop_
_entity.id
_entity.type
_entity.pdbx_description
1 polymer ?
#
loop_
_entity_poly.entity_id
_entity_poly.type
_entity_poly.pdbx_seq_one_letter_code
_entity_poly.pdbx_strand_id
1 'polypeptide(L)'
;RRGSLSDSEGSNCLSSSESDEESKPELNDRDKLKRARRKGIDPMDPAAYGDNVPVGTWSSGLHAHDKTGADVTASGPLFQQRPYPAPGAVLRKQQKDRGK
;
A
#
# COMPACT_ATOMS: atom_id res chain seq x y z
N ARG A 1 -32.97 46.34 -10.95
CA ARG A 1 -32.12 46.79 -9.81
C ARG A 1 -31.75 45.54 -9.01
N ARG A 2 -30.44 45.20 -8.94
CA ARG A 2 -29.70 44.56 -7.82
C ARG A 2 -30.34 43.34 -7.14
N GLY A 3 -29.75 42.16 -7.04
CA GLY A 3 -28.40 41.66 -7.33
C GLY A 3 -28.17 40.35 -6.57
N SER A 4 -27.47 39.41 -7.22
CA SER A 4 -26.47 38.46 -6.71
C SER A 4 -26.50 38.04 -5.23
N LEU A 5 -26.75 36.74 -4.96
CA LEU A 5 -26.19 36.05 -3.79
C LEU A 5 -25.06 35.16 -4.28
N SER A 6 -23.86 35.60 -3.91
CA SER A 6 -22.54 35.07 -4.22
C SER A 6 -22.22 33.82 -3.42
N ASP A 7 -21.72 32.80 -4.10
CA ASP A 7 -20.90 31.72 -3.55
C ASP A 7 -19.71 32.28 -2.78
N SER A 8 -19.43 31.74 -1.60
CA SER A 8 -18.16 31.98 -0.90
C SER A 8 -17.81 30.79 -0.04
N GLU A 9 -17.39 29.71 -0.70
CA GLU A 9 -16.73 28.57 -0.07
C GLU A 9 -15.36 29.03 0.47
N GLY A 10 -15.31 29.29 1.78
CA GLY A 10 -14.09 29.63 2.51
C GLY A 10 -13.13 28.44 2.54
N SER A 11 -12.26 28.36 1.53
CA SER A 11 -11.13 27.43 1.48
C SER A 11 -10.08 27.84 2.51
N ASN A 12 -10.13 27.24 3.70
CA ASN A 12 -9.11 27.47 4.73
C ASN A 12 -7.94 26.49 4.51
N CYS A 13 -7.08 26.77 3.54
CA CYS A 13 -5.82 26.07 3.35
C CYS A 13 -4.79 26.54 4.39
N LEU A 14 -4.84 25.95 5.59
CA LEU A 14 -3.79 26.16 6.58
C LEU A 14 -2.64 25.21 6.31
N SER A 15 -1.55 25.83 5.88
CA SER A 15 -0.22 25.27 5.61
C SER A 15 0.22 24.30 6.70
N SER A 16 0.82 23.21 6.21
CA SER A 16 1.67 22.29 6.95
C SER A 16 2.67 23.09 7.81
N SER A 17 2.70 22.80 9.11
CA SER A 17 3.83 23.13 9.98
C SER A 17 4.37 21.82 10.52
N GLU A 18 5.48 21.45 9.92
CA GLU A 18 6.41 20.42 10.35
C GLU A 18 7.06 20.77 11.70
N SER A 19 7.42 19.72 12.43
CA SER A 19 8.30 19.71 13.62
C SER A 19 7.63 20.03 14.97
N ASP A 20 7.40 18.98 15.76
CA ASP A 20 7.63 18.98 17.21
C ASP A 20 7.60 17.52 17.72
N GLU A 21 8.81 16.96 17.84
CA GLU A 21 9.16 15.74 18.55
C GLU A 21 9.38 16.08 20.03
N GLU A 22 8.32 16.33 20.80
CA GLU A 22 8.45 16.43 22.25
C GLU A 22 7.13 16.09 22.95
N SER A 23 7.10 14.99 23.70
CA SER A 23 6.08 14.63 24.71
C SER A 23 4.61 14.92 24.33
N LYS A 24 4.06 14.17 23.37
CA LYS A 24 2.61 14.20 23.17
C LYS A 24 1.94 13.45 24.33
N PRO A 25 0.98 14.08 25.06
CA PRO A 25 0.16 13.34 26.01
C PRO A 25 -0.52 12.20 25.25
N GLU A 26 -0.53 10.99 25.81
CA GLU A 26 -1.27 9.87 25.22
C GLU A 26 -2.73 10.28 25.07
N LEU A 27 -3.12 10.54 23.84
CA LEU A 27 -4.47 10.96 23.49
C LEU A 27 -5.37 9.75 23.69
N ASN A 28 -6.58 9.93 24.23
CA ASN A 28 -7.55 8.86 24.23
C ASN A 28 -7.82 8.39 22.80
N ASP A 29 -8.09 7.09 22.60
CA ASP A 29 -8.29 6.53 21.25
C ASP A 29 -9.41 7.21 20.47
N ARG A 30 -10.40 7.74 21.18
CA ARG A 30 -11.46 8.55 20.59
C ARG A 30 -10.93 9.84 19.96
N ASP A 31 -9.98 10.51 20.62
CA ASP A 31 -9.38 11.74 20.13
C ASP A 31 -8.39 11.49 19.00
N LYS A 32 -7.68 10.35 19.03
CA LYS A 32 -6.89 9.86 17.89
C LYS A 32 -7.78 9.64 16.66
N LEU A 33 -8.93 8.98 16.84
CA LEU A 33 -9.88 8.76 15.76
C LEU A 33 -10.48 10.06 15.21
N LYS A 34 -10.78 11.03 16.09
CA LYS A 34 -11.28 12.36 15.68
C LYS A 34 -10.22 13.12 14.87
N ARG A 35 -8.93 13.01 15.24
CA ARG A 35 -7.80 13.55 14.47
C ARG A 35 -7.68 12.87 13.12
N ALA A 36 -7.73 11.54 13.08
CA ALA A 36 -7.65 10.74 11.86
C ALA A 36 -8.75 11.12 10.85
N ARG A 37 -9.99 11.22 11.32
CA ARG A 37 -11.13 11.66 10.49
C ARG A 37 -10.96 13.07 9.92
N ARG A 38 -10.37 14.00 10.68
CA ARG A 38 -10.07 15.36 10.19
C ARG A 38 -8.97 15.35 9.12
N LYS A 39 -8.04 14.40 9.22
CA LYS A 39 -6.98 14.17 8.23
C LYS A 39 -7.43 13.32 7.04
N GLY A 40 -8.70 12.89 7.00
CA GLY A 40 -9.22 12.01 5.94
C GLY A 40 -8.66 10.58 5.98
N ILE A 41 -8.06 10.17 7.10
CA ILE A 41 -7.52 8.82 7.29
C ILE A 41 -8.69 7.90 7.65
N ASP A 42 -8.70 6.69 7.08
CA ASP A 42 -9.71 5.69 7.37
C ASP A 42 -9.71 5.40 8.89
N PRO A 43 -10.86 5.44 9.58
CA PRO A 43 -10.93 5.05 10.98
C PRO A 43 -10.37 3.67 11.31
N MET A 44 -10.23 2.77 10.33
CA MET A 44 -9.64 1.43 10.46
C MET A 44 -8.15 1.37 10.06
N ASP A 45 -7.57 2.45 9.54
CA ASP A 45 -6.15 2.51 9.20
C ASP A 45 -5.31 2.44 10.49
N PRO A 46 -4.25 1.62 10.56
CA PRO A 46 -3.28 1.65 11.66
C PRO A 46 -2.78 3.05 12.03
N ALA A 47 -2.60 3.94 11.03
CA ALA A 47 -2.21 5.33 11.26
C ALA A 47 -3.30 6.19 11.95
N ALA A 48 -4.54 5.70 12.04
CA ALA A 48 -5.62 6.35 12.77
C ALA A 48 -5.53 6.15 14.30
N TYR A 49 -4.86 5.09 14.75
CA TYR A 49 -4.80 4.69 16.17
C TYR A 49 -3.45 4.95 16.83
N GLY A 50 -2.38 5.19 16.05
CA GLY A 50 -1.03 5.37 16.55
C GLY A 50 -0.31 6.56 15.92
N ASP A 51 0.42 7.31 16.74
CA ASP A 51 1.25 8.43 16.26
C ASP A 51 2.58 7.93 15.62
N ASN A 52 2.94 6.66 15.83
CA ASN A 52 4.19 6.06 15.36
C ASN A 52 4.06 5.32 14.02
N VAL A 53 2.86 5.27 13.44
CA VAL A 53 2.62 4.59 12.16
C VAL A 53 2.46 5.63 11.06
N PRO A 54 3.36 5.68 10.07
CA PRO A 54 3.27 6.66 8.99
C PRO A 54 2.09 6.36 8.07
N VAL A 55 1.44 7.42 7.57
CA VAL A 55 0.42 7.32 6.52
C VAL A 55 1.13 7.12 5.19
N GLY A 56 1.05 5.92 4.63
CA GLY A 56 1.67 5.56 3.35
C GLY A 56 0.65 5.34 2.23
N THR A 57 1.11 5.31 0.99
CA THR A 57 0.35 4.77 -0.14
C THR A 57 0.53 3.25 -0.24
N TRP A 58 -0.21 2.59 -1.12
CA TRP A 58 -0.11 1.14 -1.34
C TRP A 58 1.30 0.65 -1.74
N SER A 59 2.17 1.56 -2.20
CA SER A 59 3.57 1.29 -2.54
C SER A 59 4.56 1.65 -1.42
N SER A 60 4.09 2.18 -0.29
CA SER A 60 4.95 2.54 0.84
C SER A 60 5.59 1.29 1.46
N GLY A 61 6.92 1.28 1.59
CA GLY A 61 7.68 0.11 2.09
C GLY A 61 8.08 -0.91 1.02
N LEU A 62 7.67 -0.72 -0.24
CA LEU A 62 8.14 -1.54 -1.36
C LEU A 62 9.46 -0.95 -1.88
N HIS A 63 10.60 -1.59 -1.57
CA HIS A 63 11.89 -1.18 -2.12
C HIS A 63 11.89 -1.45 -3.63
N ALA A 64 11.89 -0.39 -4.44
CA ALA A 64 11.87 -0.48 -5.90
C ALA A 64 13.02 -1.31 -6.52
N HIS A 65 14.06 -1.60 -5.73
CA HIS A 65 15.24 -2.37 -6.12
C HIS A 65 15.23 -3.84 -5.69
N ASP A 66 14.25 -4.28 -4.91
CA ASP A 66 14.07 -5.70 -4.64
C ASP A 66 13.66 -6.35 -5.96
N LYS A 67 14.61 -7.06 -6.57
CA LYS A 67 14.46 -7.77 -7.85
C LYS A 67 13.14 -8.54 -7.80
N THR A 68 12.10 -7.99 -8.41
CA THR A 68 10.80 -8.63 -8.51
C THR A 68 11.03 -9.95 -9.24
N GLY A 69 11.01 -11.06 -8.51
CA GLY A 69 11.02 -12.42 -9.06
C GLY A 69 9.69 -12.76 -9.76
N ALA A 70 9.04 -11.75 -10.33
CA ALA A 70 7.85 -11.88 -11.12
C ALA A 70 8.29 -11.95 -12.58
N ASP A 71 8.00 -13.07 -13.24
CA ASP A 71 8.10 -13.18 -14.69
C ASP A 71 7.19 -12.10 -15.32
N VAL A 72 7.78 -11.02 -15.83
CA VAL A 72 7.08 -9.86 -16.41
C VAL A 72 6.30 -10.23 -17.69
N THR A 73 6.44 -11.45 -18.22
CA THR A 73 5.74 -11.92 -19.42
C THR A 73 4.27 -12.30 -19.21
N ALA A 74 3.77 -12.36 -17.98
CA ALA A 74 2.36 -12.70 -17.71
C ALA A 74 1.45 -11.46 -17.67
N SER A 75 1.20 -10.86 -18.85
CA SER A 75 -0.11 -10.22 -19.04
C SER A 75 -1.14 -11.34 -19.23
N GLY A 76 -1.50 -12.03 -18.15
CA GLY A 76 -2.35 -13.22 -18.21
C GLY A 76 -2.58 -13.88 -16.85
N PRO A 77 -3.39 -14.96 -16.79
CA PRO A 77 -3.75 -15.63 -15.54
C PRO A 77 -2.53 -16.01 -14.70
N LEU A 78 -2.65 -15.87 -13.37
CA LEU A 78 -1.59 -16.10 -12.38
C LEU A 78 -0.90 -17.47 -12.55
N PHE A 79 -1.67 -18.48 -12.96
CA PHE A 79 -1.15 -19.80 -13.32
C PHE A 79 -1.41 -20.08 -14.79
N GLN A 80 -0.33 -20.27 -15.54
CA GLN A 80 -0.37 -20.71 -16.93
C GLN A 80 -0.04 -22.19 -17.02
N GLN A 81 -0.75 -22.90 -17.89
CA GLN A 81 -0.42 -24.29 -18.22
C GLN A 81 0.97 -24.34 -18.87
N ARG A 82 1.85 -25.18 -18.31
CA ARG A 82 3.19 -25.41 -18.86
C ARG A 82 3.16 -26.63 -19.78
N PRO A 83 3.84 -26.61 -20.94
CA PRO A 83 3.89 -27.76 -21.84
C PRO A 83 4.61 -28.94 -21.17
N TYR A 84 4.15 -30.16 -21.45
CA TYR A 84 4.81 -31.36 -20.97
C TYR A 84 6.24 -31.46 -21.53
N PRO A 85 7.18 -32.03 -20.75
CA PRO A 85 8.54 -32.23 -21.21
C PRO A 85 8.57 -33.19 -22.41
N ALA A 86 9.56 -33.01 -23.29
CA ALA A 86 9.75 -33.90 -24.43
C ALA A 86 9.98 -35.36 -23.96
N PRO A 87 9.56 -36.38 -24.75
CA PRO A 87 9.70 -37.78 -24.37
C PRO A 87 11.12 -38.18 -23.93
N GLY A 88 12.15 -37.68 -24.64
CA GLY A 88 13.55 -37.94 -24.26
C GLY A 88 13.97 -37.32 -22.92
N ALA A 89 13.37 -36.19 -22.52
CA ALA A 89 13.64 -35.58 -21.21
C ALA A 89 13.01 -36.41 -20.08
N VAL A 90 11.84 -36.99 -20.31
CA VAL A 90 11.20 -37.93 -19.37
C VAL A 90 12.09 -39.16 -19.16
N LEU A 91 12.57 -39.77 -20.25
CA LEU A 91 13.45 -40.94 -20.17
C LEU A 91 14.77 -40.64 -19.43
N ARG A 92 15.40 -39.49 -19.71
CA ARG A 92 16.62 -39.08 -18.98
C ARG A 92 16.37 -38.86 -17.49
N LYS A 93 15.23 -38.26 -17.13
CA LYS A 93 14.84 -38.08 -15.73
C LYS A 93 14.64 -39.43 -15.03
N GLN A 94 13.93 -40.37 -15.66
CA GLN A 94 13.74 -41.73 -15.14
C GLN A 94 15.07 -42.47 -14.97
N GLN A 95 16.00 -42.34 -15.91
CA GLN A 95 17.34 -42.93 -15.78
C GLN A 95 18.11 -42.34 -14.60
N LYS A 96 18.05 -41.01 -14.42
CA LYS A 96 18.67 -40.32 -13.28
C LYS A 96 18.07 -40.76 -11.95
N ASP A 97 16.75 -40.88 -11.87
CA ASP A 97 16.04 -41.28 -10.65
C ASP A 97 16.32 -42.76 -10.30
N ARG A 98 16.52 -43.62 -11.30
CA ARG A 98 16.91 -45.03 -11.11
C ARG A 98 18.39 -45.24 -10.73
N GLY A 99 19.24 -44.23 -10.96
CA GLY A 99 20.66 -44.26 -10.61
C GLY A 99 20.98 -43.67 -9.24
N LYS A 100 19.96 -43.26 -8.49
CA LYS A 100 20.02 -42.94 -7.06
C LYS A 100 19.58 -44.14 -6.24
#